data_AF-A0A9W4XYC0-F1
#
_entry.id   AF-A0A9W4XYC0-F1
#
_cell.length_a   1.000
_cell.length_b   1.000
_cell.length_c   1.000
_cell.angle_alpha   90.00
_cell.angle_beta   90.00
_cell.angle_gamma   90.00
#
_symmetry.space_group_name_H-M   'P 1'
#
loop_
_entity.id
_entity.type
_entity.pdbx_description
1 polymer ?
#
loop_
_entity_poly.entity_id
_entity_poly.type
_entity_poly.pdbx_seq_one_letter_code
_entity_poly.pdbx_strand_id
1 'polypeptide(L)'
;MFESGEFNVNPSVLQGVLAMSHGDSIFVRSDMISDPYVSNTHVSIHRVLGNLGRSETAFLVPPAAPRLEGYDINSWHMVNHAPFDGKLEDNFLGTSLHLSFTDFTLPVDVGNRGLRDTLVILLESVVSANDRGNHIGDLDINAIDDGTPYLYVECNHEDNLMEVSDENDCYEKFVCIDSWPEFFDLPTEKTGISRAHGNWQARLAAAAAGAQLGYRFAMLPHESVCLECLKSLGVSDYDFIIA
;
A
#
# COMPACT_ATOMS: atom_id res chain seq x y z
N MET A 1 -5.60 -17.83 -21.02
CA MET A 1 -6.63 -17.10 -21.78
C MET A 1 -7.64 -16.60 -20.76
N PHE A 2 -7.96 -15.30 -20.74
CA PHE A 2 -9.00 -14.76 -19.86
C PHE A 2 -10.30 -14.74 -20.67
N GLU A 3 -11.26 -15.55 -20.27
CA GLU A 3 -12.57 -15.66 -20.91
C GLU A 3 -13.59 -14.89 -20.05
N SER A 4 -14.06 -13.75 -20.54
CA SER A 4 -15.05 -12.93 -19.82
C SER A 4 -16.49 -13.43 -19.98
N GLY A 5 -16.69 -14.57 -20.68
CA GLY A 5 -17.99 -15.05 -21.15
C GLY A 5 -18.46 -14.41 -22.46
N GLU A 6 -17.88 -13.27 -22.85
CA GLU A 6 -18.20 -12.56 -24.10
C GLU A 6 -16.96 -12.33 -24.98
N PHE A 7 -15.79 -12.11 -24.38
CA PHE A 7 -14.54 -11.76 -25.08
C PHE A 7 -13.36 -12.59 -24.59
N ASN A 8 -12.47 -12.92 -25.53
CA ASN A 8 -11.21 -13.60 -25.25
C ASN A 8 -10.09 -12.58 -25.23
N VAL A 9 -9.60 -12.23 -24.04
CA VAL A 9 -8.49 -11.30 -23.88
C VAL A 9 -7.21 -12.08 -23.64
N ASN A 10 -6.13 -11.69 -24.33
CA ASN A 10 -4.82 -12.25 -24.08
C ASN A 10 -4.33 -11.81 -22.68
N PRO A 11 -4.10 -12.74 -21.73
CA PRO A 11 -3.70 -12.38 -20.37
C PRO A 11 -2.41 -11.56 -20.28
N SER A 12 -1.51 -11.66 -21.26
CA SER A 12 -0.27 -10.87 -21.26
C SER A 12 -0.54 -9.36 -21.32
N VAL A 13 -1.68 -8.94 -21.87
CA VAL A 13 -2.10 -7.52 -21.94
C VAL A 13 -2.66 -7.05 -20.60
N LEU A 14 -3.03 -7.96 -19.71
CA LEU A 14 -3.63 -7.68 -18.40
C LEU A 14 -2.60 -7.70 -17.26
N GLN A 15 -1.30 -7.74 -17.58
CA GLN A 15 -0.25 -7.69 -16.57
C GLN A 15 -0.28 -6.33 -15.85
N GLY A 16 -0.24 -6.36 -14.52
CA GLY A 16 -0.28 -5.16 -13.69
C GLY A 16 -1.67 -4.55 -13.49
N VAL A 17 -2.74 -5.21 -13.99
CA VAL A 17 -4.12 -4.76 -13.75
C VAL A 17 -4.46 -4.88 -12.27
N LEU A 18 -4.99 -3.79 -11.73
CA LEU A 18 -5.38 -3.64 -10.33
C LEU A 18 -6.81 -4.13 -10.09
N ALA A 19 -7.72 -3.75 -10.99
CA ALA A 19 -9.14 -4.09 -10.89
C ALA A 19 -9.79 -4.18 -12.27
N MET A 20 -11.00 -4.72 -12.33
CA MET A 20 -11.82 -4.81 -13.53
C MET A 20 -13.23 -4.31 -13.23
N SER A 21 -13.74 -3.35 -14.01
CA SER A 21 -15.14 -2.93 -14.00
C SER A 21 -15.90 -3.59 -15.14
N HIS A 22 -17.01 -4.24 -14.84
CA HIS A 22 -17.93 -4.82 -15.82
C HIS A 22 -19.37 -4.74 -15.34
N GLY A 23 -20.25 -4.12 -16.13
CA GLY A 23 -21.66 -3.97 -15.82
C GLY A 23 -21.90 -3.10 -14.57
N ASP A 24 -22.45 -3.70 -13.52
CA ASP A 24 -22.75 -3.07 -12.23
C ASP A 24 -21.73 -3.41 -11.13
N SER A 25 -20.58 -3.95 -11.53
CA SER A 25 -19.62 -4.56 -10.61
C SER A 25 -18.19 -4.15 -10.90
N ILE A 26 -17.44 -3.91 -9.82
CA ILE A 26 -15.99 -3.75 -9.83
C ILE A 26 -15.37 -4.94 -9.11
N PHE A 27 -14.47 -5.64 -9.79
CA PHE A 27 -13.71 -6.77 -9.28
C PHE A 27 -12.31 -6.28 -8.93
N VAL A 28 -11.96 -6.31 -7.65
CA VAL A 28 -10.73 -5.74 -7.11
C VAL A 28 -9.93 -6.80 -6.37
N ARG A 29 -8.60 -6.73 -6.42
CA ARG A 29 -7.73 -7.58 -5.61
C ARG A 29 -7.89 -7.26 -4.12
N SER A 30 -7.78 -8.27 -3.26
CA SER A 30 -7.92 -8.12 -1.81
C SER A 30 -6.88 -7.17 -1.21
N ASP A 31 -5.66 -7.19 -1.73
CA ASP A 31 -4.53 -6.32 -1.33
C ASP A 31 -4.77 -4.83 -1.57
N MET A 32 -5.71 -4.46 -2.43
CA MET A 32 -6.07 -3.06 -2.65
C MET A 32 -7.09 -2.51 -1.63
N ILE A 33 -7.78 -3.40 -0.91
CA ILE A 33 -8.91 -3.03 -0.03
C ILE A 33 -8.78 -3.60 1.38
N SER A 34 -7.60 -4.06 1.75
CA SER A 34 -7.34 -4.64 3.07
C SER A 34 -5.89 -4.41 3.50
N ASP A 35 -5.59 -4.78 4.74
CA ASP A 35 -4.24 -4.66 5.28
C ASP A 35 -3.27 -5.56 4.49
N PRO A 36 -2.10 -5.04 4.08
CA PRO A 36 -1.09 -5.84 3.38
C PRO A 36 -0.64 -7.06 4.20
N TYR A 37 -0.66 -7.00 5.54
CA TYR A 37 -0.37 -8.15 6.41
C TYR A 37 -1.35 -9.31 6.21
N VAL A 38 -2.65 -9.01 6.00
CA VAL A 38 -3.68 -10.04 5.79
C VAL A 38 -3.60 -10.60 4.37
N SER A 39 -3.44 -9.71 3.38
CA SER A 39 -3.50 -10.06 1.97
C SER A 39 -2.37 -10.95 1.48
N ASN A 40 -1.22 -10.97 2.15
CA ASN A 40 -0.11 -11.85 1.80
C ASN A 40 -0.40 -13.35 1.95
N THR A 41 -1.44 -13.71 2.70
CA THR A 41 -1.78 -15.14 2.88
C THR A 41 -2.51 -15.71 1.66
N HIS A 42 -3.40 -14.93 1.04
CA HIS A 42 -4.15 -15.29 -0.16
C HIS A 42 -4.64 -14.05 -0.91
N VAL A 43 -4.16 -13.83 -2.14
CA VAL A 43 -4.74 -12.82 -3.04
C VAL A 43 -6.07 -13.35 -3.59
N SER A 44 -7.17 -12.73 -3.18
CA SER A 44 -8.51 -13.06 -3.65
C SER A 44 -9.14 -11.87 -4.40
N ILE A 45 -10.16 -12.15 -5.22
CA ILE A 45 -10.89 -11.11 -5.95
C ILE A 45 -12.19 -10.82 -5.22
N HIS A 46 -12.39 -9.56 -4.82
CA HIS A 46 -13.62 -9.07 -4.22
C HIS A 46 -14.50 -8.37 -5.25
N ARG A 47 -15.80 -8.64 -5.18
CA ARG A 47 -16.81 -7.90 -5.96
C ARG A 47 -17.35 -6.74 -5.13
N VAL A 48 -17.14 -5.53 -5.62
CA VAL A 48 -17.74 -4.29 -5.12
C VAL A 48 -18.89 -3.92 -6.06
N LEU A 49 -20.06 -3.62 -5.49
CA LEU A 49 -21.20 -3.13 -6.27
C LEU A 49 -20.97 -1.67 -6.66
N GLY A 50 -21.13 -1.38 -7.96
CA GLY A 50 -20.85 -0.08 -8.54
C GLY A 50 -20.27 -0.19 -9.93
N ASN A 51 -20.31 0.90 -10.69
CA ASN A 51 -19.69 0.96 -12.01
C ASN A 51 -18.96 2.28 -12.20
N LEU A 52 -18.15 2.36 -13.25
CA LEU A 52 -17.38 3.55 -13.58
C LEU A 52 -18.15 4.53 -14.48
N GLY A 53 -19.46 4.34 -14.66
CA GLY A 53 -20.26 5.12 -15.62
C GLY A 53 -19.90 4.85 -17.08
N ARG A 54 -19.26 3.71 -17.37
CA ARG A 54 -18.79 3.31 -18.70
C ARG A 54 -19.50 2.06 -19.17
N SER A 55 -19.72 1.95 -20.48
CA SER A 55 -20.35 0.77 -21.10
C SER A 55 -19.37 -0.36 -21.38
N GLU A 56 -18.10 -0.02 -21.55
CA GLU A 56 -17.03 -0.96 -21.85
C GLU A 56 -16.60 -1.72 -20.59
N THR A 57 -16.08 -2.94 -20.79
CA THR A 57 -15.31 -3.63 -19.75
C THR A 57 -13.98 -2.89 -19.58
N ALA A 58 -13.75 -2.33 -18.40
CA ALA A 58 -12.56 -1.54 -18.12
C ALA A 58 -11.61 -2.30 -17.18
N PHE A 59 -10.38 -2.51 -17.62
CA PHE A 59 -9.30 -2.99 -16.77
C PHE A 59 -8.50 -1.80 -16.25
N LEU A 60 -8.46 -1.63 -14.94
CA LEU A 60 -7.81 -0.51 -14.27
C LEU A 60 -6.32 -0.82 -14.16
N VAL A 61 -5.50 0.03 -14.76
CA VAL A 61 -4.04 -0.07 -14.75
C VAL A 61 -3.43 1.14 -14.04
N PRO A 62 -2.34 0.97 -13.26
CA PRO A 62 -1.68 2.10 -12.65
C PRO A 62 -1.05 3.00 -13.72
N PRO A 63 -0.77 4.28 -13.39
CA PRO A 63 0.01 5.15 -14.26
C PRO A 63 1.39 4.57 -14.52
N ALA A 64 2.00 4.91 -15.67
CA ALA A 64 3.34 4.43 -16.00
C ALA A 64 4.45 4.96 -15.06
N ALA A 65 4.21 6.10 -14.40
CA ALA A 65 5.13 6.72 -13.45
C ALA A 65 4.34 7.36 -12.31
N PRO A 66 3.83 6.57 -11.34
CA PRO A 66 3.18 7.11 -10.16
C PRO A 66 4.19 7.94 -9.37
N ARG A 67 3.75 9.08 -8.83
CA ARG A 67 4.62 10.05 -8.16
C ARG A 67 4.19 10.24 -6.73
N LEU A 68 5.08 9.88 -5.81
CA LEU A 68 5.00 10.34 -4.44
C LEU A 68 5.37 11.83 -4.40
N GLU A 69 4.70 12.62 -3.56
CA GLU A 69 5.15 13.99 -3.31
C GLU A 69 6.55 13.93 -2.69
N GLY A 70 7.51 14.54 -3.37
CA GLY A 70 8.84 14.75 -2.81
C GLY A 70 8.77 15.85 -1.75
N TYR A 71 9.65 15.75 -0.75
CA TYR A 71 9.82 16.79 0.26
C TYR A 71 10.20 18.15 -0.37
N ASP A 72 9.47 19.22 -0.04
CA ASP A 72 9.92 20.58 -0.34
C ASP A 72 11.03 20.97 0.65
N ILE A 73 12.26 21.03 0.15
CA ILE A 73 13.46 21.43 0.90
C ILE A 73 13.30 22.83 1.54
N ASN A 74 12.41 23.67 0.99
CA ASN A 74 12.13 25.00 1.52
C ASN A 74 11.00 25.02 2.56
N SER A 75 10.24 23.94 2.68
CA SER A 75 9.26 23.80 3.73
C SER A 75 9.98 23.41 5.01
N TRP A 76 10.04 24.32 5.96
CA TRP A 76 10.65 24.11 7.28
C TRP A 76 9.86 23.11 8.16
N HIS A 77 9.17 22.12 7.57
CA HIS A 77 8.55 21.05 8.35
C HIS A 77 9.63 20.44 9.23
N MET A 78 9.51 20.69 10.53
CA MET A 78 10.41 20.17 11.54
C MET A 78 10.15 18.67 11.61
N VAL A 79 10.88 17.91 10.79
CA VAL A 79 10.95 16.46 10.86
C VAL A 79 11.57 16.14 12.22
N ASN A 80 10.81 15.52 13.11
CA ASN A 80 11.25 15.25 14.46
C ASN A 80 11.03 13.77 14.81
N HIS A 81 12.01 12.96 14.46
CA HIS A 81 12.07 11.54 14.82
C HIS A 81 12.20 11.35 16.33
N ALA A 82 11.05 11.31 17.02
CA ALA A 82 11.01 11.08 18.45
C ALA A 82 11.51 9.65 18.78
N PRO A 83 12.22 9.44 19.91
CA PRO A 83 12.56 8.10 20.36
C PRO A 83 11.31 7.25 20.54
N PHE A 84 11.37 5.98 20.13
CA PHE A 84 10.25 5.06 20.31
C PHE A 84 10.02 4.76 21.79
N ASP A 85 8.79 4.98 22.27
CA ASP A 85 8.40 4.84 23.67
C ASP A 85 7.74 3.48 23.99
N GLY A 86 7.77 2.55 23.05
CA GLY A 86 7.12 1.25 23.19
C GLY A 86 5.63 1.26 22.84
N LYS A 87 5.02 2.41 22.52
CA LYS A 87 3.60 2.50 22.21
C LYS A 87 3.32 2.45 20.73
N LEU A 88 2.30 1.67 20.40
CA LEU A 88 1.82 1.44 19.05
C LEU A 88 0.48 2.14 18.93
N GLU A 89 0.53 3.34 18.39
CA GLU A 89 -0.61 4.23 18.20
C GLU A 89 -0.91 4.34 16.71
N ASP A 90 -2.06 4.91 16.36
CA ASP A 90 -2.33 5.35 14.98
C ASP A 90 -2.12 6.86 14.89
N ASN A 91 -0.98 7.28 14.35
CA ASN A 91 -0.69 8.70 14.08
C ASN A 91 -1.13 9.14 12.67
N PHE A 92 -1.57 8.18 11.85
CA PHE A 92 -2.03 8.36 10.47
C PHE A 92 -3.55 8.27 10.33
N LEU A 93 -4.31 8.57 11.40
CA LEU A 93 -5.79 8.59 11.41
C LEU A 93 -6.43 9.41 10.28
N GLY A 94 -5.71 10.41 9.76
CA GLY A 94 -6.17 11.25 8.66
C GLY A 94 -5.91 10.67 7.27
N THR A 95 -5.21 9.53 7.17
CA THR A 95 -4.80 8.92 5.92
C THR A 95 -5.94 8.16 5.27
N SER A 96 -6.13 8.43 3.99
CA SER A 96 -7.19 7.86 3.16
C SER A 96 -6.68 7.57 1.77
N LEU A 97 -7.23 6.53 1.14
CA LEU A 97 -6.90 6.13 -0.22
C LEU A 97 -8.03 6.56 -1.16
N HIS A 98 -7.66 7.18 -2.27
CA HIS A 98 -8.61 7.69 -3.26
C HIS A 98 -8.28 7.16 -4.65
N LEU A 99 -9.24 6.49 -5.26
CA LEU A 99 -9.17 6.05 -6.65
C LEU A 99 -9.69 7.16 -7.56
N SER A 100 -8.88 7.54 -8.55
CA SER A 100 -9.26 8.47 -9.61
C SER A 100 -8.84 7.95 -10.97
N PHE A 101 -9.32 8.57 -12.04
CA PHE A 101 -9.06 8.16 -13.41
C PHE A 101 -8.43 9.30 -14.17
N THR A 102 -7.47 8.98 -15.05
CA THR A 102 -6.97 9.94 -16.03
C THR A 102 -7.79 9.84 -17.32
N ASP A 103 -7.48 10.67 -18.30
CA ASP A 103 -8.09 10.58 -19.63
C ASP A 103 -7.48 9.47 -20.50
N PHE A 104 -6.43 8.79 -20.03
CA PHE A 104 -5.76 7.76 -20.80
C PHE A 104 -6.57 6.47 -20.85
N THR A 105 -6.89 6.05 -22.07
CA THR A 105 -7.54 4.77 -22.35
C THR A 105 -6.86 4.08 -23.52
N LEU A 106 -6.77 2.75 -23.44
CA LEU A 106 -6.22 1.93 -24.53
C LEU A 106 -7.22 0.82 -24.89
N PRO A 107 -7.80 0.82 -26.10
CA PRO A 107 -8.64 -0.28 -26.57
C PRO A 107 -7.85 -1.59 -26.62
N VAL A 108 -8.47 -2.67 -26.15
CA VAL A 108 -7.89 -4.02 -26.22
C VAL A 108 -8.48 -4.76 -27.42
N ASP A 109 -7.60 -5.34 -28.25
CA ASP A 109 -8.05 -6.18 -29.37
C ASP A 109 -8.61 -7.50 -28.85
N VAL A 110 -9.90 -7.72 -29.11
CA VAL A 110 -10.64 -8.94 -28.74
C VAL A 110 -10.78 -9.93 -29.91
N GLY A 111 -10.10 -9.69 -31.04
CA GLY A 111 -10.02 -10.62 -32.17
C GLY A 111 -11.24 -10.62 -33.11
N ASN A 112 -12.27 -9.82 -32.82
CA ASN A 112 -13.49 -9.75 -33.62
C ASN A 112 -13.42 -8.64 -34.67
N ARG A 113 -13.39 -9.03 -35.96
CA ARG A 113 -13.41 -8.08 -37.08
C ARG A 113 -14.82 -7.55 -37.34
N GLY A 114 -14.96 -6.24 -37.53
CA GLY A 114 -16.20 -5.60 -37.97
C GLY A 114 -17.08 -5.01 -36.86
N LEU A 115 -16.64 -5.10 -35.60
CA LEU A 115 -17.27 -4.37 -34.49
C LEU A 115 -16.88 -2.89 -34.58
N ARG A 116 -17.86 -2.01 -34.40
CA ARG A 116 -17.65 -0.55 -34.37
C ARG A 116 -17.42 -0.04 -32.96
N ASP A 117 -18.00 -0.72 -31.97
CA ASP A 117 -17.92 -0.34 -30.57
C ASP A 117 -16.64 -0.89 -29.93
N THR A 118 -16.04 -0.09 -29.05
CA THR A 118 -14.96 -0.57 -28.19
C THR A 118 -15.60 -1.30 -27.02
N LEU A 119 -15.22 -2.56 -26.82
CA LEU A 119 -15.87 -3.43 -25.83
C LEU A 119 -15.02 -3.58 -24.57
N VAL A 120 -13.70 -3.56 -24.74
CA VAL A 120 -12.72 -3.77 -23.69
C VAL A 120 -11.64 -2.71 -23.78
N ILE A 121 -11.31 -2.10 -22.65
CA ILE A 121 -10.25 -1.09 -22.56
C ILE A 121 -9.33 -1.34 -21.36
N LEU A 122 -8.10 -0.84 -21.46
CA LEU A 122 -7.32 -0.45 -20.30
C LEU A 122 -7.65 1.00 -19.95
N LEU A 123 -7.91 1.27 -18.68
CA LEU A 123 -8.20 2.59 -18.13
C LEU A 123 -7.12 2.93 -17.11
N GLU A 124 -6.36 3.99 -17.35
CA GLU A 124 -5.37 4.43 -16.37
C GLU A 124 -6.08 4.98 -15.14
N SER A 125 -5.72 4.41 -13.99
CA SER A 125 -6.38 4.60 -12.71
C SER A 125 -5.33 4.90 -11.65
N VAL A 126 -5.47 6.03 -10.98
CA VAL A 126 -4.53 6.53 -9.98
C VAL A 126 -5.08 6.20 -8.59
N VAL A 127 -4.33 5.44 -7.79
CA VAL A 127 -4.59 5.31 -6.36
C VAL A 127 -3.72 6.33 -5.64
N SER A 128 -4.35 7.29 -4.99
CA SER A 128 -3.66 8.37 -4.26
C SER A 128 -3.81 8.22 -2.76
N ALA A 129 -2.73 8.48 -2.02
CA ALA A 129 -2.75 8.67 -0.59
C ALA A 129 -3.02 10.14 -0.27
N ASN A 130 -3.98 10.39 0.62
CA ASN A 130 -4.25 11.72 1.16
C ASN A 130 -4.24 11.66 2.68
N ASP A 131 -3.52 12.56 3.34
CA ASP A 131 -3.50 12.66 4.80
C ASP A 131 -4.02 14.03 5.26
N ARG A 132 -5.07 14.01 6.09
CA ARG A 132 -5.71 15.21 6.65
C ARG A 132 -6.10 16.24 5.59
N GLY A 133 -6.48 15.77 4.41
CA GLY A 133 -6.88 16.59 3.27
C GLY A 133 -5.75 17.07 2.36
N ASN A 134 -4.49 16.72 2.66
CA ASN A 134 -3.35 16.99 1.80
C ASN A 134 -3.05 15.77 0.93
N HIS A 135 -2.73 16.02 -0.34
CA HIS A 135 -2.26 14.98 -1.23
C HIS A 135 -0.84 14.58 -0.84
N ILE A 136 -0.60 13.28 -0.73
CA ILE A 136 0.72 12.71 -0.38
C ILE A 136 1.39 12.12 -1.62
N GLY A 137 0.59 11.68 -2.58
CA GLY A 137 1.06 11.21 -3.87
C GLY A 137 0.32 9.98 -4.38
N ASP A 138 0.75 9.53 -5.55
CA ASP A 138 0.22 8.36 -6.24
C ASP A 138 1.02 7.12 -5.83
N LEU A 139 0.29 6.08 -5.44
CA LEU A 139 0.82 4.82 -4.96
C LEU A 139 0.90 3.80 -6.09
N ASP A 140 2.06 3.13 -6.20
CA ASP A 140 2.17 1.88 -6.93
C ASP A 140 1.95 0.69 -6.00
N ILE A 141 0.74 0.13 -5.99
CA ILE A 141 0.43 -1.05 -5.16
C ILE A 141 1.16 -2.29 -5.69
N ASN A 142 1.39 -2.39 -7.00
CA ASN A 142 2.07 -3.54 -7.59
C ASN A 142 3.56 -3.58 -7.20
N ALA A 143 4.15 -2.43 -6.85
CA ALA A 143 5.54 -2.36 -6.38
C ALA A 143 5.80 -3.21 -5.12
N ILE A 144 4.76 -3.46 -4.31
CA ILE A 144 4.84 -4.38 -3.18
C ILE A 144 5.21 -5.78 -3.69
N ASP A 145 4.55 -6.27 -4.74
CA ASP A 145 4.74 -7.63 -5.26
C ASP A 145 6.03 -7.82 -6.07
N ASP A 146 6.63 -6.74 -6.58
CA ASP A 146 7.76 -6.77 -7.54
C ASP A 146 9.13 -7.07 -6.91
N GLY A 147 9.16 -7.72 -5.73
CA GLY A 147 10.37 -8.27 -5.12
C GLY A 147 11.08 -7.34 -4.15
N THR A 148 10.40 -6.30 -3.65
CA THR A 148 10.89 -5.51 -2.52
C THR A 148 11.10 -6.43 -1.31
N PRO A 149 12.29 -6.47 -0.68
CA PRO A 149 12.53 -7.32 0.48
C PRO A 149 11.73 -6.77 1.65
N TYR A 150 10.56 -7.35 1.90
CA TYR A 150 9.82 -7.11 3.12
C TYR A 150 9.61 -8.41 3.91
N LEU A 151 9.60 -8.30 5.23
CA LEU A 151 9.36 -9.42 6.14
C LEU A 151 8.02 -9.25 6.83
N TYR A 152 7.17 -10.27 6.74
CA TYR A 152 6.04 -10.44 7.65
C TYR A 152 6.52 -11.11 8.92
N VAL A 153 6.30 -10.44 10.04
CA VAL A 153 6.72 -10.98 11.34
C VAL A 153 5.60 -11.87 11.89
N GLU A 154 5.76 -13.18 11.75
CA GLU A 154 4.90 -14.15 12.42
C GLU A 154 5.19 -14.13 13.93
N CYS A 155 4.18 -13.81 14.73
CA CYS A 155 4.29 -13.84 16.18
C CYS A 155 3.72 -15.15 16.74
N ASN A 156 4.59 -15.95 17.37
CA ASN A 156 4.20 -17.14 18.14
C ASN A 156 4.24 -16.89 19.66
N HIS A 157 4.46 -15.65 20.10
CA HIS A 157 4.38 -15.31 21.52
C HIS A 157 2.90 -15.28 21.93
N GLU A 158 2.58 -15.88 23.08
CA GLU A 158 1.24 -15.74 23.66
C GLU A 158 0.92 -14.25 23.86
N ASP A 159 -0.35 -13.86 23.68
CA ASP A 159 -0.92 -12.52 23.96
C ASP A 159 -0.80 -12.16 25.47
N ASN A 160 0.41 -12.24 26.01
CA ASN A 160 0.73 -11.61 27.25
C ASN A 160 0.92 -10.14 26.90
N LEU A 161 -0.13 -9.36 27.16
CA LEU A 161 -0.05 -7.94 27.47
C LEU A 161 0.93 -7.79 28.65
N MET A 162 2.23 -7.99 28.39
CA MET A 162 3.23 -7.87 29.43
C MET A 162 3.29 -6.39 29.79
N GLU A 163 2.96 -6.15 31.07
CA GLU A 163 3.25 -4.92 31.78
C GLU A 163 4.66 -4.47 31.39
N VAL A 164 4.73 -3.22 30.93
CA VAL A 164 5.96 -2.51 30.58
C VAL A 164 6.95 -2.68 31.73
N SER A 165 7.87 -3.64 31.61
CA SER A 165 9.03 -3.69 32.47
C SER A 165 9.94 -2.55 32.04
N ASP A 166 10.34 -1.73 33.01
CA ASP A 166 11.25 -0.58 32.90
C ASP A 166 12.61 -0.95 32.27
N GLU A 167 12.64 -1.19 30.96
CA GLU A 167 13.86 -1.36 30.18
C GLU A 167 13.81 -0.48 28.93
N ASN A 168 13.86 0.84 29.15
CA ASN A 168 13.98 1.86 28.09
C ASN A 168 15.22 1.65 27.17
N ASP A 169 16.21 0.86 27.58
CA ASP A 169 17.45 0.60 26.82
C ASP A 169 17.21 -0.15 25.50
N CYS A 170 16.16 -0.97 25.40
CA CYS A 170 15.96 -1.83 24.22
C CYS A 170 15.36 -1.11 23.00
N TYR A 171 14.85 0.11 23.16
CA TYR A 171 14.23 0.92 22.11
C TYR A 171 15.11 2.07 21.62
N GLU A 172 16.31 2.27 22.18
CA GLU A 172 17.22 3.35 21.76
C GLU A 172 17.55 3.31 20.26
N LYS A 173 17.46 2.12 19.66
CA LYS A 173 17.71 1.84 18.25
C LYS A 173 16.56 2.20 17.30
N PHE A 174 15.40 2.59 17.84
CA PHE A 174 14.19 2.91 17.09
C PHE A 174 13.75 4.36 17.29
N VAL A 175 13.12 4.91 16.26
CA VAL A 175 12.44 6.21 16.31
C VAL A 175 11.05 6.10 15.72
N CYS A 176 10.14 6.95 16.15
CA CYS A 176 8.79 7.02 15.61
C CYS A 176 8.78 7.77 14.27
N ILE A 177 8.00 7.24 13.33
CA ILE A 177 7.52 7.93 12.14
C ILE A 177 6.02 8.12 12.35
N ASP A 178 5.62 9.35 12.63
CA ASP A 178 4.25 9.74 12.98
C ASP A 178 3.60 10.65 11.94
N SER A 179 4.33 10.97 10.88
CA SER A 179 3.87 11.83 9.81
C SER A 179 4.51 11.47 8.47
N TRP A 180 3.83 11.80 7.37
CA TRP A 180 4.36 11.59 6.03
C TRP A 180 5.67 12.34 5.75
N PRO A 181 5.91 13.57 6.25
CA PRO A 181 7.22 14.21 6.17
C PRO A 181 8.34 13.39 6.82
N GLU A 182 8.11 12.80 8.00
CA GLU A 182 9.07 11.89 8.65
C GLU A 182 9.27 10.60 7.84
N PHE A 183 8.22 10.11 7.18
CA PHE A 183 8.32 8.94 6.31
C PHE A 183 9.22 9.20 5.09
N PHE A 184 9.12 10.39 4.48
CA PHE A 184 9.95 10.74 3.32
C PHE A 184 11.39 11.14 3.69
N ASP A 185 11.65 11.48 4.95
CA ASP A 185 12.97 11.79 5.49
C ASP A 185 13.37 10.75 6.54
N LEU A 186 13.55 9.50 6.10
CA LEU A 186 13.87 8.39 7.00
C LEU A 186 15.16 8.64 7.80
N PRO A 187 15.20 8.21 9.08
CA PRO A 187 16.40 8.28 9.89
C PRO A 187 17.55 7.46 9.28
N THR A 188 18.77 7.99 9.27
CA THR A 188 19.95 7.30 8.70
C THR A 188 20.66 6.35 9.66
N GLU A 189 20.55 6.60 10.98
CA GLU A 189 21.30 5.85 12.02
C GLU A 189 20.43 4.88 12.82
N LYS A 190 19.11 5.02 12.74
CA LYS A 190 18.12 4.25 13.51
C LYS A 190 17.04 3.73 12.57
N THR A 191 16.33 2.68 12.95
CA THR A 191 15.18 2.22 12.17
C THR A 191 13.94 3.00 12.59
N GLY A 192 13.22 3.55 11.62
CA GLY A 192 11.95 4.22 11.87
C GLY A 192 10.80 3.22 12.03
N ILE A 193 9.89 3.49 12.96
CA ILE A 193 8.65 2.72 13.17
C ILE A 193 7.49 3.61 12.76
N SER A 194 6.86 3.30 11.63
CA SER A 194 5.60 3.91 11.21
C SER A 194 4.48 3.40 12.09
N ARG A 195 3.96 4.29 12.94
CA ARG A 195 2.90 3.99 13.93
C ARG A 195 1.52 4.20 13.29
N ALA A 196 1.04 3.17 12.61
CA ALA A 196 -0.21 3.14 11.86
C ALA A 196 -1.12 2.00 12.36
N HIS A 197 -1.13 1.78 13.68
CA HIS A 197 -1.71 0.58 14.27
C HIS A 197 -3.22 0.48 14.00
N GLY A 198 -3.66 -0.65 13.44
CA GLY A 198 -5.07 -0.88 13.08
C GLY A 198 -5.59 -0.05 11.90
N ASN A 199 -4.73 0.73 11.24
CA ASN A 199 -5.09 1.57 10.10
C ASN A 199 -4.57 0.97 8.79
N TRP A 200 -5.39 0.09 8.21
CA TRP A 200 -5.01 -0.63 7.00
C TRP A 200 -4.70 0.30 5.81
N GLN A 201 -5.37 1.46 5.72
CA GLN A 201 -5.11 2.44 4.65
C GLN A 201 -3.71 3.05 4.79
N ALA A 202 -3.35 3.48 5.99
CA ALA A 202 -2.03 4.03 6.27
C ALA A 202 -0.93 2.97 6.11
N ARG A 203 -1.18 1.74 6.57
CA ARG A 203 -0.25 0.61 6.44
C ARG A 203 -0.03 0.22 4.97
N LEU A 204 -1.10 0.15 4.17
CA LEU A 204 -1.03 -0.08 2.72
C LEU A 204 -0.30 1.06 2.01
N ALA A 205 -0.62 2.31 2.35
CA ALA A 205 0.04 3.48 1.77
C ALA A 205 1.55 3.48 2.07
N ALA A 206 1.94 3.22 3.32
CA ALA A 206 3.35 3.16 3.72
C ALA A 206 4.09 2.01 3.03
N ALA A 207 3.47 0.84 2.91
CA ALA A 207 4.05 -0.31 2.21
C ALA A 207 4.26 -0.02 0.71
N ALA A 208 3.23 0.49 0.03
CA ALA A 208 3.30 0.85 -1.39
C ALA A 208 4.33 1.96 -1.63
N ALA A 209 4.30 3.03 -0.83
CA ALA A 209 5.24 4.14 -0.94
C ALA A 209 6.69 3.70 -0.67
N GLY A 210 6.90 2.87 0.37
CA GLY A 210 8.22 2.33 0.69
C GLY A 210 8.77 1.45 -0.42
N ALA A 211 7.95 0.55 -0.96
CA ALA A 211 8.32 -0.29 -2.09
C ALA A 211 8.66 0.53 -3.35
N GLN A 212 7.85 1.54 -3.67
CA GLN A 212 8.07 2.45 -4.79
C GLN A 212 9.36 3.29 -4.64
N LEU A 213 9.76 3.61 -3.41
CA LEU A 213 11.04 4.28 -3.10
C LEU A 213 12.23 3.31 -3.01
N GLY A 214 11.99 2.00 -3.09
CA GLY A 214 13.02 0.97 -2.99
C GLY A 214 13.50 0.70 -1.56
N TYR A 215 12.71 1.08 -0.55
CA TYR A 215 13.01 0.82 0.85
C TYR A 215 12.69 -0.61 1.25
N ARG A 216 13.53 -1.19 2.11
CA ARG A 216 13.30 -2.46 2.79
C ARG A 216 12.48 -2.19 4.03
N PHE A 217 11.39 -2.93 4.23
CA PHE A 217 10.56 -2.74 5.41
C PHE A 217 10.11 -4.04 6.04
N ALA A 218 9.85 -4.02 7.35
CA ALA A 218 9.18 -5.14 8.03
C ALA A 218 7.76 -4.74 8.39
N MET A 219 6.85 -5.70 8.38
CA MET A 219 5.45 -5.48 8.72
C MET A 219 5.04 -6.33 9.91
N LEU A 220 4.59 -5.65 10.96
CA LEU A 220 4.09 -6.27 12.17
C LEU A 220 2.60 -6.65 12.02
N PRO A 221 2.11 -7.66 12.76
CA PRO A 221 0.70 -8.03 12.76
C PRO A 221 -0.20 -6.85 13.12
N HIS A 222 -1.33 -6.67 12.42
CA HIS A 222 -2.22 -5.52 12.68
C HIS A 222 -3.05 -5.61 13.96
N GLU A 223 -3.38 -6.82 14.46
CA GLU A 223 -4.23 -7.02 15.65
C GLU A 223 -3.43 -7.22 16.95
N SER A 224 -2.35 -7.99 16.91
CA SER A 224 -1.53 -8.34 18.08
C SER A 224 -0.06 -8.04 17.82
N VAL A 225 0.30 -6.76 17.87
CA VAL A 225 1.70 -6.37 17.71
C VAL A 225 2.49 -6.76 18.96
N CYS A 226 3.51 -7.61 18.79
CA CYS A 226 4.38 -8.04 19.86
C CYS A 226 5.67 -7.20 19.92
N LEU A 227 5.91 -6.56 21.06
CA LEU A 227 7.14 -5.80 21.28
C LEU A 227 8.39 -6.70 21.34
N GLU A 228 8.26 -7.98 21.70
CA GLU A 228 9.38 -8.93 21.65
C GLU A 228 9.77 -9.24 20.20
N CYS A 229 8.79 -9.40 19.31
CA CYS A 229 9.01 -9.51 17.87
C CYS A 229 9.71 -8.26 17.32
N LEU A 230 9.35 -7.07 17.79
CA LEU A 230 10.06 -5.85 17.40
C LEU A 230 11.52 -5.85 17.90
N LYS A 231 11.77 -6.27 19.14
CA LYS A 231 13.13 -6.33 19.72
C LYS A 231 14.04 -7.27 18.94
N SER A 232 13.52 -8.40 18.44
CA SER A 232 14.27 -9.40 17.69
C SER A 232 14.64 -8.96 16.27
N LEU A 233 13.99 -7.92 15.73
CA LEU A 233 14.36 -7.36 14.43
C LEU A 233 15.72 -6.64 14.50
N GLY A 234 16.55 -6.93 13.49
CA GLY A 234 17.83 -6.27 13.25
C GLY A 234 17.62 -4.88 12.65
N VAL A 235 18.23 -3.87 13.26
CA VAL A 235 18.10 -2.44 12.88
C VAL A 235 18.74 -2.15 11.52
N SER A 236 19.71 -2.95 11.10
CA SER A 236 20.42 -2.82 9.82
C SER A 236 19.69 -3.41 8.62
N ASP A 237 18.66 -4.21 8.88
CA ASP A 237 18.06 -5.08 7.86
C ASP A 237 16.90 -4.38 7.14
N TYR A 238 16.31 -3.37 7.79
CA TYR A 238 15.14 -2.64 7.32
C TYR A 238 15.35 -1.14 7.48
N ASP A 239 14.88 -0.37 6.50
CA ASP A 239 14.93 1.08 6.52
C ASP A 239 13.78 1.63 7.40
N PHE A 240 12.63 0.95 7.43
CA PHE A 240 11.55 1.22 8.38
C PHE A 240 10.71 -0.02 8.71
N ILE A 241 9.87 0.09 9.74
CA ILE A 241 8.94 -0.95 10.19
C ILE A 241 7.53 -0.36 10.20
N ILE A 242 6.55 -1.12 9.73
CA ILE A 242 5.12 -0.75 9.77
C ILE A 242 4.47 -1.48 10.94
N ALA A 243 3.91 -0.71 11.89
CA ALA A 243 3.24 -1.22 13.08
C ALA A 243 1.78 -0.77 13.13
#